data_AF-A0A519FRH4-F1
#
_entry.id   AF-A0A519FRH4-F1
#
_cell.length_a   1.000
_cell.length_b   1.000
_cell.length_c   1.000
_cell.angle_alpha   90.00
_cell.angle_beta   90.00
_cell.angle_gamma   90.00
#
_symmetry.space_group_name_H-M   'P 1'
#
loop_
_entity.id
_entity.type
_entity.pdbx_description
1 polymer ?
#
loop_
_entity_poly.entity_id
_entity_poly.type
_entity_poly.pdbx_seq_one_letter_code
_entity_poly.pdbx_strand_id
1 'polypeptide(L)' 'MMIRTLLLSAVILLSAGAHALTPEEVKGMALGETETRVDALVKASAVPDEKTAAFIQAMADDAVKTAGDKVFVILDDKG' A
#
# COMPACT_ATOMS: atom_id res chain seq x y z
N MET A 1 -29.57 22.73 -9.30
CA MET A 1 -29.69 21.38 -8.68
C MET A 1 -28.70 20.39 -9.29
N MET A 2 -28.62 20.27 -10.63
CA MET A 2 -27.70 19.37 -11.34
C MET A 2 -26.21 19.51 -10.96
N ILE A 3 -25.69 20.72 -10.74
CA ILE A 3 -24.29 20.96 -10.35
C ILE A 3 -23.94 20.39 -8.97
N ARG A 4 -24.87 20.44 -8.00
CA ARG A 4 -24.66 19.84 -6.68
C ARG A 4 -24.63 18.32 -6.76
N THR A 5 -25.50 17.73 -7.59
CA THR A 5 -25.51 16.29 -7.82
C THR A 5 -24.24 15.83 -8.51
N LEU A 6 -23.75 16.58 -9.50
CA LEU A 6 -22.49 16.28 -10.21
C LEU A 6 -21.27 16.34 -9.27
N LEU A 7 -21.21 17.34 -8.39
CA LEU A 7 -20.16 17.48 -7.39
C LEU A 7 -20.18 16.34 -6.36
N LEU A 8 -21.36 15.90 -5.92
CA LEU A 8 -21.50 14.75 -5.01
C LEU A 8 -21.05 13.44 -5.67
N SER A 9 -21.37 13.22 -6.94
CA SER A 9 -20.91 12.05 -7.69
C SER A 9 -19.39 12.02 -7.87
N ALA A 10 -18.76 13.18 -8.11
CA ALA A 10 -17.31 13.28 -8.24
C ALA A 10 -16.61 12.92 -6.92
N VAL A 11 -17.08 13.41 -5.77
CA VAL A 11 -16.49 13.09 -4.46
C VAL A 11 -16.56 11.59 -4.15
N ILE A 12 -17.65 10.91 -4.51
CA ILE A 12 -17.82 9.46 -4.31
C ILE A 12 -16.86 8.65 -5.20
N LEU A 13 -16.62 9.11 -6.43
CA LEU A 13 -15.68 8.45 -7.36
C LEU A 13 -14.23 8.62 -6.91
N LEU A 14 -13.87 9.74 -6.27
CA LEU A 14 -12.54 9.92 -5.68
C LEU A 14 -12.31 9.08 -4.41
N SER A 15 -13.34 8.69 -3.66
CA SER A 15 -13.17 7.84 -2.47
C SER A 15 -12.99 6.35 -2.78
N ALA A 16 -13.28 5.91 -4.01
CA ALA A 16 -13.14 4.52 -4.43
C ALA A 16 -11.69 4.03 -4.48
N GLY A 17 -10.71 4.94 -4.41
CA GLY A 17 -9.28 4.62 -4.33
C GLY A 17 -8.74 4.41 -2.91
N ALA A 18 -9.59 4.49 -1.87
CA ALA A 18 -9.16 4.27 -0.49
C ALA A 18 -9.06 2.77 -0.15
N HIS A 19 -8.33 2.00 -0.97
CA HIS A 19 -7.81 0.71 -0.53
C HIS A 19 -6.68 1.02 0.45
N ALA A 20 -6.95 0.83 1.74
CA ALA A 20 -5.93 1.01 2.76
C ALA A 20 -5.06 -0.24 2.78
N LEU A 21 -3.76 -0.08 2.49
CA LEU A 21 -2.74 -1.10 2.68
C LEU A 21 -2.88 -1.75 4.07
N THR A 22 -3.22 -3.03 4.12
CA THR A 22 -3.50 -3.74 5.38
C THR A 22 -2.23 -4.32 6.01
N PRO A 23 -2.21 -4.53 7.34
CA PRO A 23 -1.08 -5.18 8.00
C PRO A 23 -0.78 -6.58 7.47
N GLU A 24 -1.80 -7.35 7.07
CA GLU A 24 -1.60 -8.70 6.53
C GLU A 24 -0.96 -8.68 5.15
N GLU A 25 -1.33 -7.72 4.30
CA GLU A 25 -0.67 -7.51 3.00
C GLU A 25 0.80 -7.12 3.17
N VAL A 26 1.07 -6.19 4.11
CA VAL A 26 2.44 -5.79 4.47
C VAL A 26 3.27 -6.98 4.97
N LYS A 27 2.70 -7.82 5.82
CA LYS A 27 3.35 -9.05 6.30
C LYS A 27 3.56 -10.05 5.17
N GLY A 28 2.58 -10.26 4.29
CA GLY A 28 2.72 -11.14 3.13
C GLY A 28 3.87 -10.72 2.20
N MET A 29 4.03 -9.41 1.99
CA MET A 29 5.11 -8.85 1.17
C MET A 29 6.49 -8.85 1.87
N ALA A 30 6.56 -8.59 3.18
CA ALA A 30 7.84 -8.46 3.88
C ALA A 30 8.32 -9.76 4.55
N LEU A 31 7.41 -10.58 5.05
CA LEU A 31 7.68 -11.78 5.85
C LEU A 31 7.30 -13.08 5.13
N GLY A 32 6.54 -13.02 4.03
CA GLY A 32 6.12 -14.21 3.30
C GLY A 32 7.27 -15.01 2.67
N GLU A 33 7.08 -16.32 2.55
CA GLU A 33 7.94 -17.20 1.73
C GLU A 33 7.94 -16.77 0.26
N THR A 34 8.90 -17.23 -0.55
CA THR A 34 9.13 -16.74 -1.93
C THR A 34 7.86 -16.66 -2.79
N GLU A 35 7.07 -17.73 -2.89
CA GLU A 35 5.84 -17.74 -3.70
C GLU A 35 4.76 -16.81 -3.14
N THR A 36 4.51 -16.88 -1.83
CA THR A 36 3.53 -16.03 -1.13
C THR A 36 3.87 -14.55 -1.28
N ARG A 37 5.16 -14.22 -1.29
CA ARG A 37 5.67 -12.87 -1.42
C ARG A 37 5.43 -12.31 -2.83
N VAL A 38 5.71 -13.11 -3.86
CA VAL A 38 5.46 -12.74 -5.26
C VAL A 38 3.96 -12.51 -5.48
N ASP A 39 3.11 -13.43 -5.01
CA ASP A 39 1.66 -13.29 -5.11
C ASP A 39 1.14 -12.01 -4.42
N ALA A 40 1.69 -11.69 -3.24
CA ALA A 40 1.33 -10.48 -2.51
C ALA A 40 1.75 -9.21 -3.27
N LEU A 41 2.96 -9.17 -3.83
CA LEU A 41 3.45 -8.04 -4.64
C LEU A 41 2.64 -7.86 -5.93
N VAL A 42 2.30 -8.96 -6.62
CA VAL A 42 1.48 -8.91 -7.83
C VAL A 42 0.10 -8.32 -7.52
N LYS A 43 -0.55 -8.78 -6.44
CA LYS A 43 -1.85 -8.24 -5.99
C LYS A 43 -1.75 -6.76 -5.63
N ALA A 44 -0.72 -6.39 -4.88
CA ALA A 44 -0.48 -5.00 -4.47
C ALA A 44 -0.21 -4.07 -5.67
N SER A 45 0.45 -4.58 -6.72
CA SER A 45 0.74 -3.81 -7.94
C SER A 45 -0.48 -3.59 -8.85
N ALA A 46 -1.54 -4.38 -8.69
CA ALA A 46 -2.71 -4.33 -9.57
C ALA A 46 -3.58 -3.08 -9.33
N VAL A 47 -3.58 -2.56 -8.10
CA VAL A 47 -4.32 -1.34 -7.71
C VAL A 47 -3.42 -0.50 -6.80
N PRO A 48 -2.40 0.19 -7.35
CA PRO A 48 -1.44 0.89 -6.51
C PRO A 48 -2.06 2.19 -6.01
N ASP A 49 -2.66 2.15 -4.82
CA ASP A 49 -2.85 3.36 -4.03
C ASP A 49 -1.48 3.91 -3.58
N GLU A 50 -1.45 5.18 -3.22
CA GLU A 50 -0.21 5.91 -2.90
C GLU A 50 0.62 5.24 -1.78
N LYS A 51 -0.04 4.63 -0.79
CA LYS A 51 0.66 3.98 0.33
C LYS A 51 1.24 2.64 -0.07
N THR A 52 0.50 1.87 -0.87
CA THR A 52 0.98 0.61 -1.43
C THR A 52 2.19 0.84 -2.34
N ALA A 53 2.14 1.86 -3.20
CA ALA A 53 3.27 2.24 -4.05
C ALA A 53 4.49 2.66 -3.22
N ALA A 54 4.30 3.51 -2.20
CA ALA A 54 5.38 3.93 -1.30
C ALA A 54 6.01 2.75 -0.54
N PHE A 55 5.21 1.77 -0.12
CA PHE A 55 5.72 0.58 0.56
C PHE A 55 6.54 -0.33 -0.37
N ILE A 56 6.06 -0.58 -1.59
CA ILE A 56 6.80 -1.36 -2.59
C ILE A 56 8.12 -0.66 -2.95
N GLN A 57 8.10 0.66 -3.10
CA GLN A 57 9.31 1.44 -3.35
C GLN A 57 10.31 1.31 -2.18
N ALA A 58 9.84 1.43 -0.94
CA ALA A 58 10.69 1.22 0.23
C ALA A 58 11.29 -0.20 0.29
N MET A 59 10.60 -1.23 -0.22
CA MET A 59 11.18 -2.57 -0.34
C MET A 59 12.30 -2.62 -1.38
N ALA A 60 12.13 -1.91 -2.51
CA ALA A 60 13.16 -1.81 -3.55
C ALA A 60 14.39 -1.02 -3.11
N ASP A 61 14.18 -0.05 -2.22
CA ASP A 61 15.24 0.80 -1.64
C ASP A 61 15.88 0.18 -0.38
N ASP A 62 15.61 -1.09 -0.06
CA ASP A 62 16.05 -1.80 1.17
C ASP A 62 15.69 -1.07 2.48
N ALA A 63 14.69 -0.19 2.44
CA ALA A 63 14.23 0.62 3.56
C ALA A 63 13.21 -0.10 4.46
N VAL A 64 12.84 -1.35 4.16
CA VAL A 64 11.91 -2.14 4.97
C VAL A 64 12.67 -3.00 5.99
N LYS A 65 12.41 -2.77 7.28
CA LYS A 65 12.95 -3.57 8.40
C LYS A 65 11.85 -4.37 9.09
N THR A 66 12.21 -5.49 9.68
CA THR A 66 11.28 -6.37 10.39
C THR A 66 11.74 -6.63 11.83
N ALA A 67 10.80 -6.73 12.76
CA ALA A 67 11.07 -7.12 14.14
C ALA A 67 9.89 -7.96 14.68
N GLY A 68 10.13 -9.26 14.89
CA GLY A 68 9.06 -10.20 15.19
C GLY A 68 8.06 -10.27 14.05
N ASP A 69 6.79 -10.01 14.34
CA ASP A 69 5.69 -9.97 13.37
C ASP A 69 5.46 -8.56 12.78
N LYS A 70 6.32 -7.59 13.09
CA LYS A 70 6.17 -6.19 12.69
C LYS A 70 7.06 -5.84 11.52
N VAL A 71 6.57 -4.93 10.69
CA VAL A 71 7.24 -4.42 9.50
C VAL A 71 7.28 -2.89 9.60
N PHE A 72 8.45 -2.31 9.30
CA PHE A 72 8.73 -0.90 9.43
C PHE A 72 9.32 -0.39 8.11
N VAL A 73 8.87 0.79 7.67
CA VAL A 73 9.53 1.54 6.59
C VAL A 73 10.42 2.59 7.25
N ILE A 74 11.69 2.62 6.87
CA ILE A 74 12.65 3.63 7.29
C ILE A 74 12.61 4.77 6.28
N LEU A 75 12.09 5.92 6.70
CA LEU A 75 12.16 7.15 5.92
C LEU A 75 13.50 7.81 6.28
N ASP A 76 14.36 7.99 5.28
CA ASP A 76 15.63 8.68 5.50
C ASP A 76 15.42 10.10 6.09
N ASP A 77 16.40 10.49 6.90
CA ASP A 77 16.55 11.68 7.78
C ASP A 77 16.32 11.49 9.30
N LYS A 78 15.98 10.30 9.82
CA LYS A 78 15.93 10.06 11.30
C LYS A 78 16.29 8.63 11.74
N GLY A 79 17.48 8.13 11.38
CA GLY A 79 18.01 6.84 11.83
C GLY A 79 19.46 6.91 12.26
#